data_AF-A0A7K2SEV4-F1
#
_entry.id   AF-A0A7K2SEV4-F1
#
_cell.length_a   1.000
_cell.length_b   1.000
_cell.length_c   1.000
_cell.angle_alpha   90.00
_cell.angle_beta   90.00
_cell.angle_gamma   90.00
#
_symmetry.space_group_name_H-M   'P 1'
#
loop_
_entity.id
_entity.type
_entity.pdbx_description
1 polymer ?
#
loop_
_entity_poly.entity_id
_entity_poly.type
_entity_poly.pdbx_seq_one_letter_code
_entity_poly.pdbx_strand_id
1 'polypeptide(L)'
;MASSRCTQKYPVGSPASSKASPLPSCHRFLTKVIQMNQLHTPNASRNQDTRRLSFMGPVSPPPPRPLPRGGVRTGPSRRSLRRVSRSGSASTPSPCTFPTVPALKKIALTVASAALLSGFVLSPAAAADKDKSDDKQPKPPSTMSSLGGEQLGKAGTQVNLGPGAPVLPKELTGRSWIVADAENGDVLAAHNAHWRLPPASTLKMLFADTVLPALQPTTLTHKVTEGELSGVGEGSSLVGIKEDHTYTVHDLWLGVFLRSGNDAVHVLSEMYGGVPQTVSAMQKHAEELQALDTRVVSPDGYDAPGQVSSAYDLTLIARSGLQKKDFREYAATASADFPGEEKKGKKRESFEIQNTNRLITGDIGVDPYQGIAGVKNGYTTHAGNTFTGVAERNGKVLLVTVMNPSAEESHAVYKEAAHLLDWGFAASGKVAPVGELVPPKSVDTGVGAATGGKGAAPAAGADQGSGGQAEASHASPASDGSSGVGIALAIIGGLLVFLAGGVFLVNRRWPLTGRARRTASAADPVEPADPAAPAAPAEQSEPVDQSESAEQSEPAASAASAAPGAPASPSTPGAATDKS
;
A
#
# COMPACT_ATOMS: atom_id res chain seq x y z
N MET A 1 -10.41 51.67 58.88
CA MET A 1 -10.49 52.59 57.71
C MET A 1 -10.98 51.76 56.55
N ALA A 2 -12.29 51.71 56.33
CA ALA A 2 -13.10 52.61 55.48
C ALA A 2 -13.53 51.74 54.28
N SER A 3 -14.80 51.59 53.91
CA SER A 3 -16.07 52.13 54.37
C SER A 3 -17.08 51.10 53.82
N SER A 4 -17.93 50.47 54.65
CA SER A 4 -19.34 50.84 54.82
C SER A 4 -20.06 51.06 53.48
N ARG A 5 -21.22 50.51 53.16
CA ARG A 5 -22.40 49.97 53.87
C ARG A 5 -23.39 49.80 52.68
N CYS A 6 -24.51 49.09 52.66
CA CYS A 6 -25.38 48.44 53.62
C CYS A 6 -26.35 47.64 52.72
N THR A 7 -26.63 46.37 53.02
CA THR A 7 -27.94 45.84 53.45
C THR A 7 -29.13 46.20 52.55
N GLN A 8 -30.05 45.29 52.22
CA GLN A 8 -30.95 44.72 53.24
C GLN A 8 -31.86 43.60 52.67
N LYS A 9 -32.03 42.54 53.49
CA LYS A 9 -33.23 41.67 53.71
C LYS A 9 -33.68 40.63 52.65
N TYR A 10 -33.28 39.38 52.90
CA TYR A 10 -34.07 38.16 53.27
C TYR A 10 -35.49 37.92 52.68
N PRO A 11 -36.04 36.68 52.71
CA PRO A 11 -35.50 35.33 52.46
C PRO A 11 -36.47 34.44 51.59
N VAL A 12 -36.16 33.13 51.53
CA VAL A 12 -37.04 31.96 51.29
C VAL A 12 -37.37 31.52 49.85
N GLY A 13 -37.02 30.26 49.54
CA GLY A 13 -37.87 29.37 48.73
C GLY A 13 -37.35 28.98 47.33
N SER A 14 -36.75 27.80 47.21
CA SER A 14 -36.90 26.94 46.01
C SER A 14 -38.31 26.32 46.02
N PRO A 15 -38.96 25.97 44.88
CA PRO A 15 -38.35 25.18 43.80
C PRO A 15 -38.86 25.40 42.35
N ALA A 16 -38.22 24.65 41.43
CA ALA A 16 -38.72 24.11 40.15
C ALA A 16 -38.67 24.95 38.84
N SER A 17 -37.90 24.37 37.90
CA SER A 17 -38.17 24.22 36.46
C SER A 17 -38.26 25.47 35.57
N SER A 18 -37.27 25.65 34.69
CA SER A 18 -37.50 25.90 33.25
C SER A 18 -36.22 25.79 32.40
N LYS A 19 -36.21 24.72 31.60
CA LYS A 19 -35.66 24.56 30.25
C LYS A 19 -34.86 25.72 29.64
N ALA A 20 -33.59 25.46 29.32
CA ALA A 20 -32.91 26.04 28.17
C ALA A 20 -31.94 25.01 27.57
N SER A 21 -32.28 24.49 26.40
CA SER A 21 -31.43 23.63 25.56
C SER A 21 -30.56 24.51 24.65
N PRO A 22 -29.27 24.20 24.42
CA PRO A 22 -28.52 24.81 23.35
C PRO A 22 -28.92 24.26 21.97
N LEU A 23 -28.75 25.12 20.97
CA LEU A 23 -29.34 25.10 19.64
C LEU A 23 -28.96 23.88 18.77
N PRO A 24 -29.91 23.21 18.09
CA PRO A 24 -29.69 22.04 17.21
C PRO A 24 -29.18 22.40 15.79
N SER A 25 -28.59 23.58 15.60
CA SER A 25 -28.36 24.15 14.27
C SER A 25 -27.09 23.66 13.57
N CYS A 26 -26.00 23.41 14.30
CA CYS A 26 -24.73 22.98 13.67
C CYS A 26 -24.71 21.49 13.34
N HIS A 27 -25.41 20.66 14.13
CA HIS A 27 -25.45 19.22 13.88
C HIS A 27 -26.31 18.88 12.67
N ARG A 28 -27.46 19.56 12.47
CA ARG A 28 -28.30 19.35 11.27
C ARG A 28 -27.65 19.85 9.98
N PHE A 29 -26.81 20.88 10.04
CA PHE A 29 -26.11 21.37 8.85
C PHE A 29 -25.00 20.42 8.42
N LEU A 30 -24.19 19.91 9.37
CA LEU A 30 -23.17 18.90 9.09
C LEU A 30 -23.78 17.56 8.66
N THR A 31 -24.87 17.11 9.28
CA THR A 31 -25.55 15.88 8.84
C THR A 31 -26.16 16.04 7.45
N LYS A 32 -26.66 17.22 7.07
CA LYS A 32 -27.24 17.45 5.74
C LYS A 32 -26.18 17.61 4.64
N VAL A 33 -24.97 18.07 4.97
CA VAL A 33 -23.83 18.10 4.03
C VAL A 33 -23.23 16.69 3.84
N ILE A 34 -23.18 15.87 4.89
CA ILE A 34 -22.74 14.47 4.80
C ILE A 34 -23.78 13.62 4.04
N GLN A 35 -25.08 13.81 4.31
CA GLN A 35 -26.14 13.03 3.67
C GLN A 35 -26.40 13.43 2.20
N MET A 36 -25.97 14.63 1.77
CA MET A 36 -26.11 15.08 0.38
C MET A 36 -24.95 14.60 -0.53
N ASN A 37 -23.81 14.21 0.05
CA ASN A 37 -22.74 13.51 -0.68
C ASN A 37 -22.91 11.98 -0.73
N GLN A 38 -23.81 11.42 0.09
CA GLN A 38 -24.09 9.98 0.19
C GLN A 38 -25.17 9.46 -0.79
N LEU A 39 -25.63 10.28 -1.74
CA LEU A 39 -26.69 9.91 -2.69
C LEU A 39 -26.19 9.52 -4.10
N HIS A 40 -24.88 9.39 -4.32
CA HIS A 40 -24.33 9.02 -5.64
C HIS A 40 -23.20 8.00 -5.59
N THR A 41 -23.36 6.93 -4.81
CA THR A 41 -22.58 5.70 -5.01
C THR A 41 -23.40 4.77 -5.91
N PRO A 42 -23.14 4.71 -7.23
CA PRO A 42 -23.89 3.83 -8.10
C PRO A 42 -23.56 2.36 -7.78
N ASN A 43 -24.61 1.54 -7.67
CA ASN A 43 -24.52 0.08 -7.64
C ASN A 43 -23.65 -0.42 -8.81
N ALA A 44 -22.52 -1.07 -8.49
CA ALA A 44 -21.64 -1.72 -9.45
C ALA A 44 -22.27 -3.03 -9.96
N SER A 45 -23.25 -2.93 -10.83
CA SER A 45 -23.81 -4.06 -11.56
C SER A 45 -24.11 -3.65 -13.01
N ARG A 46 -23.46 -4.36 -13.95
CA ARG A 46 -23.39 -4.21 -15.42
C ARG A 46 -22.22 -3.40 -15.96
N ASN A 47 -21.02 -3.99 -15.93
CA ASN A 47 -20.01 -3.73 -16.95
C ASN A 47 -19.11 -4.97 -17.18
N GLN A 48 -19.72 -6.13 -17.38
CA GLN A 48 -19.02 -7.41 -17.57
C GLN A 48 -18.55 -7.62 -19.03
N ASP A 49 -19.05 -6.85 -20.00
CA ASP A 49 -18.83 -7.15 -21.43
C ASP A 49 -17.75 -6.29 -22.10
N THR A 50 -17.22 -5.27 -21.41
CA THR A 50 -16.09 -4.47 -21.89
C THR A 50 -14.89 -4.70 -21.00
N ARG A 51 -13.78 -5.21 -21.57
CA ARG A 51 -12.43 -5.35 -20.94
C ARG A 51 -11.79 -4.01 -20.53
N ARG A 52 -12.60 -2.99 -20.26
CA ARG A 52 -12.19 -1.61 -19.99
C ARG A 52 -12.27 -1.35 -18.48
N LEU A 53 -11.18 -0.86 -17.88
CA LEU A 53 -11.16 -0.46 -16.48
C LEU A 53 -11.93 0.87 -16.32
N SER A 54 -13.26 0.85 -16.28
CA SER A 54 -14.04 2.04 -15.92
C SER A 54 -14.54 1.92 -14.49
N PHE A 55 -14.23 2.95 -13.71
CA PHE A 55 -14.59 3.16 -12.31
C PHE A 55 -15.77 4.13 -12.16
N MET A 56 -16.10 4.87 -13.23
CA MET A 56 -17.24 5.79 -13.26
C MET A 56 -18.41 5.20 -14.07
N GLY A 57 -19.63 5.26 -13.52
CA GLY A 57 -20.85 4.96 -14.29
C GLY A 57 -21.09 6.04 -15.38
N PRO A 58 -21.72 5.70 -16.52
CA PRO A 58 -22.01 6.66 -17.58
C PRO A 58 -22.96 7.76 -17.07
N VAL A 59 -22.46 9.00 -17.03
CA VAL A 59 -23.29 10.19 -16.76
C VAL A 59 -23.94 10.64 -18.06
N SER A 60 -25.02 9.97 -18.45
CA SER A 60 -25.93 10.49 -19.48
C SER A 60 -27.34 10.60 -18.89
N PRO A 61 -27.98 11.78 -18.88
CA PRO A 61 -29.38 11.87 -18.53
C PRO A 61 -30.20 11.10 -19.58
N PRO A 62 -31.27 10.37 -19.17
CA PRO A 62 -32.10 9.65 -20.12
C PRO A 62 -32.74 10.65 -21.10
N PRO A 63 -32.85 10.30 -22.40
CA PRO A 63 -33.55 11.16 -23.35
C PRO A 63 -35.02 11.31 -22.92
N PRO A 64 -35.62 12.51 -23.02
CA PRO A 64 -37.01 12.70 -22.63
C PRO A 64 -37.90 11.86 -23.54
N ARG A 65 -38.68 10.95 -22.94
CA ARG A 65 -39.77 10.26 -23.64
C ARG A 65 -40.84 11.29 -24.04
N PRO A 66 -41.37 11.25 -25.27
CA PRO A 66 -42.41 12.18 -25.69
C PRO A 66 -43.75 11.79 -25.07
N LEU A 67 -44.37 12.73 -24.34
CA LEU A 67 -45.80 12.67 -24.00
C LEU A 67 -46.63 13.12 -25.21
N PRO A 68 -47.80 12.51 -25.45
CA PRO A 68 -48.69 12.92 -26.52
C PRO A 68 -49.57 14.09 -26.04
N ARG A 69 -49.64 15.17 -26.81
CA ARG A 69 -50.73 16.14 -26.63
C ARG A 69 -51.15 16.73 -27.97
N GLY A 70 -52.36 16.38 -28.38
CA GLY A 70 -53.05 16.99 -29.50
C GLY A 70 -53.61 18.38 -29.17
N GLY A 71 -54.20 19.00 -30.19
CA GLY A 71 -55.25 20.01 -30.01
C GLY A 71 -54.89 21.47 -30.27
N VAL A 72 -54.70 21.80 -31.55
CA VAL A 72 -55.18 22.98 -32.30
C VAL A 72 -55.82 24.16 -31.52
N ARG A 73 -55.32 25.40 -31.74
CA ARG A 73 -56.08 26.57 -32.32
C ARG A 73 -55.26 27.89 -32.42
N THR A 74 -55.03 28.30 -33.68
CA THR A 74 -55.25 29.63 -34.31
C THR A 74 -54.75 30.95 -33.69
N GLY A 75 -53.59 31.43 -34.21
CA GLY A 75 -53.25 32.76 -34.82
C GLY A 75 -53.58 34.13 -34.16
N PRO A 76 -53.15 35.27 -34.74
CA PRO A 76 -51.90 35.55 -35.48
C PRO A 76 -51.21 36.89 -35.08
N SER A 77 -50.03 37.15 -35.67
CA SER A 77 -49.58 38.46 -36.23
C SER A 77 -48.32 39.17 -35.64
N ARG A 78 -47.34 39.31 -36.55
CA ARG A 78 -46.46 40.46 -36.88
C ARG A 78 -45.22 40.84 -36.04
N ARG A 79 -44.07 40.73 -36.73
CA ARG A 79 -42.97 41.72 -36.96
C ARG A 79 -42.43 42.52 -35.77
N SER A 80 -41.11 42.45 -35.55
CA SER A 80 -40.15 43.43 -36.11
C SER A 80 -38.75 43.21 -35.55
N LEU A 81 -37.78 43.17 -36.47
CA LEU A 81 -36.37 43.44 -36.21
C LEU A 81 -36.20 44.88 -35.71
N ARG A 82 -35.31 45.11 -34.73
CA ARG A 82 -34.54 46.36 -34.70
C ARG A 82 -33.23 46.23 -33.93
N ARG A 83 -32.17 46.35 -34.71
CA ARG A 83 -30.82 46.78 -34.36
C ARG A 83 -30.86 48.18 -33.75
N VAL A 84 -30.13 48.41 -32.66
CA VAL A 84 -29.68 49.76 -32.25
C VAL A 84 -28.19 49.71 -31.96
N SER A 85 -27.47 50.47 -32.77
CA SER A 85 -26.10 50.93 -32.59
C SER A 85 -26.16 52.43 -32.26
N ARG A 86 -25.33 52.91 -31.33
CA ARG A 86 -24.55 54.18 -31.41
C ARG A 86 -23.89 54.45 -30.05
N SER A 87 -22.55 54.53 -30.03
CA SER A 87 -21.72 55.76 -30.03
C SER A 87 -21.86 56.52 -28.71
N GLY A 88 -20.81 56.82 -27.95
CA GLY A 88 -19.41 57.05 -28.29
C GLY A 88 -19.01 58.37 -27.63
N SER A 89 -17.80 58.48 -27.09
CA SER A 89 -17.02 59.73 -27.10
C SER A 89 -15.60 59.44 -26.65
N ALA A 90 -14.66 59.86 -27.49
CA ALA A 90 -13.24 59.94 -27.23
C ALA A 90 -12.91 61.33 -26.66
N SER A 91 -11.78 61.44 -25.97
CA SER A 91 -10.98 62.67 -25.91
C SER A 91 -9.50 62.33 -25.72
N THR A 92 -8.69 63.03 -26.51
CA THR A 92 -7.29 62.83 -26.91
C THR A 92 -6.25 63.44 -25.95
N PRO A 93 -4.93 63.23 -26.20
CA PRO A 93 -3.83 63.45 -25.26
C PRO A 93 -2.97 64.70 -25.56
N SER A 94 -2.02 65.04 -24.65
CA SER A 94 -0.83 65.86 -24.95
C SER A 94 0.22 65.89 -23.81
N PRO A 95 1.49 66.30 -24.09
CA PRO A 95 2.73 65.63 -23.63
C PRO A 95 3.61 66.51 -22.71
N CYS A 96 4.83 66.04 -22.37
CA CYS A 96 6.12 66.79 -22.24
C CYS A 96 7.22 65.90 -21.59
N THR A 97 8.27 65.47 -22.31
CA THR A 97 9.65 66.04 -22.52
C THR A 97 10.73 65.58 -21.53
N PHE A 98 11.83 65.10 -22.11
CA PHE A 98 13.10 64.69 -21.49
C PHE A 98 13.95 65.87 -20.98
N PRO A 99 15.06 65.60 -20.28
CA PRO A 99 16.34 65.90 -20.92
C PRO A 99 17.41 64.79 -20.80
N THR A 100 18.10 64.55 -21.92
CA THR A 100 19.49 64.09 -22.08
C THR A 100 20.42 65.27 -21.72
N VAL A 101 21.69 65.16 -21.28
CA VAL A 101 22.99 64.80 -21.94
C VAL A 101 24.11 65.08 -20.87
N PRO A 102 25.44 64.94 -21.08
CA PRO A 102 26.23 64.22 -22.10
C PRO A 102 27.43 63.39 -21.56
N ALA A 103 28.07 62.67 -22.49
CA ALA A 103 29.40 62.05 -22.38
C ALA A 103 30.53 62.99 -22.85
N LEU A 104 31.78 62.73 -22.42
CA LEU A 104 33.06 62.78 -23.20
C LEU A 104 34.25 62.56 -22.21
N LYS A 105 35.14 61.56 -22.30
CA LYS A 105 36.23 61.18 -23.25
C LYS A 105 37.63 61.75 -22.88
N LYS A 106 38.62 60.83 -22.90
CA LYS A 106 40.10 60.95 -23.08
C LYS A 106 40.97 61.07 -21.80
N ILE A 107 42.23 60.60 -21.68
CA ILE A 107 43.21 59.74 -22.41
C ILE A 107 44.43 59.56 -21.45
N ALA A 108 45.12 58.40 -21.48
CA ALA A 108 46.55 58.13 -21.13
C ALA A 108 47.08 58.48 -19.71
N LEU A 109 48.17 57.92 -19.15
CA LEU A 109 49.07 56.76 -19.34
C LEU A 109 50.20 57.02 -18.30
N THR A 110 50.58 56.08 -17.45
CA THR A 110 51.98 55.88 -16.99
C THR A 110 52.14 54.55 -16.26
N VAL A 111 53.35 54.02 -16.35
CA VAL A 111 53.81 52.62 -16.32
C VAL A 111 54.61 52.31 -15.03
N ALA A 112 54.82 51.00 -14.79
CA ALA A 112 55.87 50.33 -14.00
C ALA A 112 55.43 49.85 -12.60
N SER A 113 55.55 48.58 -12.19
CA SER A 113 56.51 47.51 -12.53
C SER A 113 55.83 46.11 -12.38
N ALA A 114 55.92 45.13 -13.30
CA ALA A 114 57.02 44.16 -13.53
C ALA A 114 57.59 43.56 -12.22
N ALA A 115 57.72 42.26 -11.95
CA ALA A 115 57.55 40.99 -12.65
C ALA A 115 57.34 39.92 -11.54
N LEU A 116 56.67 38.78 -11.76
CA LEU A 116 57.33 37.49 -11.95
C LEU A 116 56.31 36.42 -12.38
N LEU A 117 56.64 35.79 -13.51
CA LEU A 117 56.42 34.39 -13.91
C LEU A 117 55.03 33.93 -14.37
N SER A 118 54.91 33.90 -15.69
CA SER A 118 54.02 33.08 -16.50
C SER A 118 54.21 31.57 -16.27
N GLY A 119 53.09 30.85 -16.21
CA GLY A 119 53.00 29.40 -16.35
C GLY A 119 51.59 28.99 -16.72
N PHE A 120 51.33 28.84 -18.02
CA PHE A 120 50.08 28.37 -18.60
C PHE A 120 49.81 26.90 -18.26
N VAL A 121 48.60 26.58 -17.77
CA VAL A 121 47.81 25.46 -18.30
C VAL A 121 46.32 25.78 -18.12
N LEU A 122 45.58 25.81 -19.23
CA LEU A 122 44.12 25.86 -19.26
C LEU A 122 43.56 24.59 -18.60
N SER A 123 42.59 24.76 -17.71
CA SER A 123 41.57 23.76 -17.39
C SER A 123 40.28 24.49 -17.01
N PRO A 124 39.10 23.98 -17.42
CA PRO A 124 37.84 24.72 -17.30
C PRO A 124 37.48 24.88 -15.82
N ALA A 125 37.02 26.08 -15.48
CA ALA A 125 36.44 26.38 -14.18
C ALA A 125 35.15 25.54 -14.01
N ALA A 126 35.30 24.37 -13.40
CA ALA A 126 34.21 23.80 -12.63
C ALA A 126 33.98 24.78 -11.47
N ALA A 127 32.85 25.47 -11.52
CA ALA A 127 32.35 26.18 -10.36
C ALA A 127 32.14 25.13 -9.26
N ALA A 128 33.11 25.05 -8.35
CA ALA A 128 32.96 24.36 -7.09
C ALA A 128 31.88 25.11 -6.32
N ASP A 129 30.66 24.61 -6.43
CA ASP A 129 29.56 25.06 -5.61
C ASP A 129 29.91 24.78 -4.16
N LYS A 130 29.64 25.76 -3.30
CA LYS A 130 30.02 25.71 -1.90
C LYS A 130 29.16 24.66 -1.20
N ASP A 131 29.80 23.56 -0.82
CA ASP A 131 29.35 22.58 0.16
C ASP A 131 28.65 23.27 1.35
N LYS A 132 27.32 23.11 1.41
CA LYS A 132 26.47 23.42 2.57
C LYS A 132 25.28 22.47 2.63
N SER A 133 25.56 21.23 3.03
CA SER A 133 24.80 20.44 4.01
C SER A 133 25.25 18.99 3.84
N ASP A 134 25.60 18.32 4.94
CA ASP A 134 25.76 16.87 4.96
C ASP A 134 24.54 16.21 4.29
N ASP A 135 24.73 15.70 3.08
CA ASP A 135 23.71 15.05 2.27
C ASP A 135 23.46 13.64 2.83
N LYS A 136 22.86 13.58 4.03
CA LYS A 136 22.53 12.35 4.78
C LYS A 136 21.33 11.60 4.18
N GLN A 137 20.72 12.12 3.12
CA GLN A 137 19.62 11.46 2.43
C GLN A 137 20.18 10.30 1.60
N PRO A 138 19.63 9.07 1.75
CA PRO A 138 19.96 7.94 0.88
C PRO A 138 19.80 8.32 -0.59
N LYS A 139 20.77 7.96 -1.42
CA LYS A 139 20.74 8.19 -2.87
C LYS A 139 20.24 6.94 -3.59
N PRO A 140 19.53 7.07 -4.73
CA PRO A 140 19.19 5.92 -5.54
C PRO A 140 20.47 5.23 -6.05
N PRO A 141 20.46 3.90 -6.25
CA PRO A 141 21.55 3.20 -6.92
C PRO A 141 21.82 3.81 -8.31
N SER A 142 23.09 3.80 -8.75
CA SER A 142 23.49 4.33 -10.06
C SER A 142 22.88 3.56 -11.23
N THR A 143 22.46 2.31 -11.00
CA THR A 143 21.79 1.46 -11.97
C THR A 143 20.71 0.67 -11.25
N MET A 144 19.49 0.74 -11.77
CA MET A 144 18.35 -0.05 -11.29
C MET A 144 17.88 -1.00 -12.41
N SER A 145 16.86 -1.80 -12.15
CA SER A 145 16.25 -2.67 -13.18
C SER A 145 15.81 -1.84 -14.39
N SER A 146 15.97 -2.37 -15.60
CA SER A 146 15.44 -1.77 -16.85
C SER A 146 14.16 -2.45 -17.33
N LEU A 147 13.50 -3.25 -16.49
CA LEU A 147 12.22 -3.88 -16.80
C LEU A 147 11.19 -2.82 -17.18
N GLY A 148 10.50 -3.00 -18.31
CA GLY A 148 9.56 -1.99 -18.82
C GLY A 148 10.23 -0.83 -19.58
N GLY A 149 11.56 -0.75 -19.64
CA GLY A 149 12.27 0.16 -20.53
C GLY A 149 13.56 0.77 -19.93
N GLU A 150 14.54 1.01 -20.79
CA GLU A 150 15.86 1.54 -20.41
C GLU A 150 15.83 2.89 -19.70
N GLN A 151 14.82 3.74 -19.94
CA GLN A 151 14.71 5.00 -19.20
C GLN A 151 14.30 4.76 -17.75
N LEU A 152 13.44 3.78 -17.47
CA LEU A 152 12.94 3.49 -16.12
C LEU A 152 14.05 3.03 -15.16
N GLY A 153 15.13 2.44 -15.67
CA GLY A 153 16.29 2.03 -14.88
C GLY A 153 17.28 3.16 -14.54
N LYS A 154 17.05 4.38 -15.05
CA LYS A 154 17.92 5.55 -14.79
C LYS A 154 17.48 6.27 -13.53
N ALA A 155 18.47 6.76 -12.78
CA ALA A 155 18.22 7.67 -11.66
C ALA A 155 17.71 9.03 -12.16
N GLY A 156 16.92 9.70 -11.32
CA GLY A 156 16.29 10.99 -11.61
C GLY A 156 14.98 10.87 -12.38
N THR A 157 14.46 12.04 -12.77
CA THR A 157 13.16 12.16 -13.45
C THR A 157 13.29 11.84 -14.94
N GLN A 158 12.43 10.96 -15.43
CA GLN A 158 12.28 10.60 -16.83
C GLN A 158 10.92 11.08 -17.33
N VAL A 159 10.93 11.90 -18.39
CA VAL A 159 9.74 12.36 -19.09
C VAL A 159 10.11 12.78 -20.52
N ASN A 160 9.33 12.35 -21.51
CA ASN A 160 9.52 12.75 -22.91
C ASN A 160 8.41 13.72 -23.33
N LEU A 161 8.63 15.02 -23.07
CA LEU A 161 7.65 16.07 -23.37
C LEU A 161 7.55 16.32 -24.88
N GLY A 162 6.34 16.22 -25.42
CA GLY A 162 6.01 16.64 -26.78
C GLY A 162 5.44 18.07 -26.83
N PRO A 163 5.12 18.57 -28.04
CA PRO A 163 4.55 19.91 -28.22
C PRO A 163 3.26 20.12 -27.40
N GLY A 164 3.22 21.18 -26.60
CA GLY A 164 2.06 21.54 -25.78
C GLY A 164 1.85 20.67 -24.53
N ALA A 165 2.77 19.76 -24.20
CA ALA A 165 2.76 19.06 -22.92
C ALA A 165 3.05 20.03 -21.77
N PRO A 166 2.32 19.95 -20.65
CA PRO A 166 2.65 20.73 -19.46
C PRO A 166 3.96 20.24 -18.85
N VAL A 167 4.73 21.17 -18.27
CA VAL A 167 5.91 20.82 -17.47
C VAL A 167 5.48 20.06 -16.21
N LEU A 168 6.33 19.15 -15.73
CA LEU A 168 6.10 18.46 -14.46
C LEU A 168 6.05 19.47 -13.29
N PRO A 169 5.30 19.17 -12.21
CA PRO A 169 5.32 19.96 -10.99
C PRO A 169 6.74 20.09 -10.42
N LYS A 170 7.12 21.28 -9.97
CA LYS A 170 8.49 21.60 -9.52
C LYS A 170 8.82 21.10 -8.12
N GLU A 171 7.81 20.89 -7.28
CA GLU A 171 7.94 20.62 -5.85
C GLU A 171 7.70 19.14 -5.50
N LEU A 172 8.08 18.23 -6.40
CA LEU A 172 8.01 16.79 -6.14
C LEU A 172 9.23 16.36 -5.32
N THR A 173 8.98 15.82 -4.13
CA THR A 173 10.02 15.39 -3.19
C THR A 173 10.01 13.89 -2.94
N GLY A 174 9.05 13.15 -3.52
CA GLY A 174 9.02 11.70 -3.54
C GLY A 174 10.34 11.10 -4.02
N ARG A 175 10.95 10.25 -3.18
CA ARG A 175 12.17 9.51 -3.54
C ARG A 175 11.98 8.63 -4.76
N SER A 176 10.80 8.05 -4.91
CA SER A 176 10.41 7.27 -6.08
C SER A 176 8.95 7.53 -6.41
N TRP A 177 8.63 7.73 -7.69
CA TRP A 177 7.26 7.87 -8.16
C TRP A 177 7.10 7.48 -9.63
N ILE A 178 5.87 7.18 -10.03
CA ILE A 178 5.51 6.81 -11.41
C ILE A 178 4.08 7.24 -11.71
N VAL A 179 3.83 7.68 -12.95
CA VAL A 179 2.50 7.92 -13.51
C VAL A 179 2.35 7.09 -14.78
N ALA A 180 1.34 6.24 -14.82
CA ALA A 180 1.13 5.29 -15.92
C ALA A 180 -0.34 5.21 -16.32
N ASP A 181 -0.60 4.86 -17.57
CA ASP A 181 -1.93 4.49 -18.04
C ASP A 181 -2.27 3.06 -17.57
N ALA A 182 -3.43 2.91 -16.94
CA ALA A 182 -3.85 1.62 -16.39
C ALA A 182 -4.27 0.60 -17.45
N GLU A 183 -4.78 1.06 -18.58
CA GLU A 183 -5.34 0.23 -19.66
C GLU A 183 -4.22 -0.32 -20.53
N ASN A 184 -3.43 0.55 -21.16
CA ASN A 184 -2.39 0.13 -22.10
C ASN A 184 -1.02 -0.12 -21.44
N GLY A 185 -0.79 0.39 -20.22
CA GLY A 185 0.46 0.20 -19.50
C GLY A 185 1.53 1.25 -19.80
N ASP A 186 1.28 2.22 -20.68
CA ASP A 186 2.26 3.26 -21.00
C ASP A 186 2.66 4.04 -19.75
N VAL A 187 3.97 4.14 -19.48
CA VAL A 187 4.51 4.97 -18.41
C VAL A 187 4.74 6.37 -18.96
N LEU A 188 4.01 7.37 -18.44
CA LEU A 188 4.05 8.75 -18.92
C LEU A 188 5.24 9.54 -18.36
N ALA A 189 5.54 9.32 -17.08
CA ALA A 189 6.70 9.86 -16.40
C ALA A 189 7.03 9.01 -15.17
N ALA A 190 8.29 9.04 -14.76
CA ALA A 190 8.73 8.40 -13.52
C ALA A 190 9.95 9.11 -12.92
N HIS A 191 10.21 8.86 -11.64
CA HIS A 191 11.42 9.25 -10.95
C HIS A 191 11.91 8.08 -10.12
N ASN A 192 13.13 7.59 -10.40
CA ASN A 192 13.70 6.42 -9.73
C ASN A 192 12.74 5.23 -9.65
N ALA A 193 12.10 4.86 -10.76
CA ALA A 193 10.96 3.94 -10.79
C ALA A 193 11.23 2.58 -10.11
N HIS A 194 12.45 2.08 -10.28
CA HIS A 194 12.93 0.80 -9.76
C HIS A 194 13.74 0.90 -8.45
N TRP A 195 13.67 2.04 -7.74
CA TRP A 195 14.36 2.17 -6.47
C TRP A 195 13.65 1.34 -5.39
N ARG A 196 14.34 0.31 -4.92
CA ARG A 196 13.90 -0.56 -3.83
C ARG A 196 13.82 0.22 -2.52
N LEU A 197 12.59 0.43 -2.05
CA LEU A 197 12.24 1.14 -0.83
C LEU A 197 11.25 0.29 -0.01
N PRO A 198 11.19 0.43 1.32
CA PRO A 198 10.17 -0.22 2.11
C PRO A 198 8.76 0.21 1.65
N PRO A 199 7.83 -0.72 1.39
CA PRO A 199 6.52 -0.38 0.82
C PRO A 199 5.55 0.19 1.86
N ALA A 200 5.73 -0.12 3.15
CA ALA A 200 4.67 -0.01 4.15
C ALA A 200 3.39 -0.74 3.70
N SER A 201 2.23 -0.29 4.16
CA SER A 201 0.93 -0.93 3.89
C SER A 201 0.47 -0.91 2.43
N THR A 202 1.18 -0.26 1.49
CA THR A 202 0.86 -0.44 0.06
C THR A 202 1.12 -1.88 -0.40
N LEU A 203 1.98 -2.65 0.29
CA LEU A 203 2.17 -4.07 0.03
C LEU A 203 0.87 -4.90 0.24
N LYS A 204 -0.09 -4.39 1.02
CA LYS A 204 -1.40 -5.04 1.19
C LYS A 204 -2.18 -5.14 -0.13
N MET A 205 -1.82 -4.36 -1.16
CA MET A 205 -2.34 -4.56 -2.52
C MET A 205 -1.92 -5.93 -3.07
N LEU A 206 -0.66 -6.34 -2.88
CA LEU A 206 -0.17 -7.67 -3.30
C LEU A 206 -0.83 -8.79 -2.49
N PHE A 207 -0.97 -8.58 -1.18
CA PHE A 207 -1.70 -9.50 -0.30
C PHE A 207 -3.13 -9.71 -0.79
N ALA A 208 -3.88 -8.63 -1.01
CA ALA A 208 -5.24 -8.71 -1.51
C ALA A 208 -5.30 -9.36 -2.89
N ASP A 209 -4.41 -8.99 -3.82
CA ASP A 209 -4.37 -9.56 -5.17
C ASP A 209 -4.10 -11.08 -5.18
N THR A 210 -3.33 -11.56 -4.19
CA THR A 210 -2.97 -12.97 -4.01
C THR A 210 -4.07 -13.78 -3.30
N VAL A 211 -4.64 -13.23 -2.23
CA VAL A 211 -5.48 -13.99 -1.29
C VAL A 211 -6.98 -13.86 -1.59
N LEU A 212 -7.45 -12.72 -2.10
CA LEU A 212 -8.87 -12.52 -2.46
C LEU A 212 -9.43 -13.67 -3.32
N PRO A 213 -8.73 -14.18 -4.37
CA PRO A 213 -9.25 -15.24 -5.20
C PRO A 213 -9.47 -16.58 -4.48
N ALA A 214 -8.80 -16.82 -3.36
CA ALA A 214 -8.97 -18.04 -2.56
C ALA A 214 -10.09 -17.90 -1.52
N LEU A 215 -10.38 -16.68 -1.07
CA LEU A 215 -11.36 -16.37 -0.01
C LEU A 215 -12.56 -15.59 -0.57
N GLN A 216 -13.19 -16.13 -1.62
CA GLN A 216 -14.23 -15.44 -2.39
C GLN A 216 -15.65 -15.40 -1.78
N PRO A 217 -16.10 -16.31 -0.90
CA PRO A 217 -17.42 -16.14 -0.32
C PRO A 217 -17.39 -14.99 0.70
N THR A 218 -17.93 -13.82 0.32
CA THR A 218 -18.03 -12.65 1.21
C THR A 218 -18.82 -12.94 2.48
N THR A 219 -19.70 -13.94 2.44
CA THR A 219 -20.50 -14.43 3.57
C THR A 219 -19.81 -15.51 4.39
N LEU A 220 -18.63 -16.00 4.00
CA LEU A 220 -17.88 -16.95 4.83
C LEU A 220 -17.52 -16.25 6.14
N THR A 221 -17.81 -16.91 7.25
CA THR A 221 -17.52 -16.40 8.59
C THR A 221 -16.36 -17.16 9.22
N HIS A 222 -15.55 -16.46 10.00
CA HIS A 222 -14.43 -17.02 10.75
C HIS A 222 -14.49 -16.57 12.20
N LYS A 223 -14.38 -17.53 13.13
CA LYS A 223 -14.25 -17.23 14.56
C LYS A 223 -12.77 -17.07 14.88
N VAL A 224 -12.37 -15.86 15.24
CA VAL A 224 -10.97 -15.51 15.45
C VAL A 224 -10.43 -16.15 16.73
N THR A 225 -9.20 -16.65 16.67
CA THR A 225 -8.48 -17.20 17.83
C THR A 225 -7.40 -16.25 18.32
N GLU A 226 -7.00 -16.37 19.58
CA GLU A 226 -5.91 -15.56 20.16
C GLU A 226 -4.59 -15.75 19.41
N GLY A 227 -4.29 -16.98 18.96
CA GLY A 227 -3.08 -17.29 18.21
C GLY A 227 -2.94 -16.50 16.91
N GLU A 228 -4.06 -16.23 16.23
CA GLU A 228 -4.10 -15.47 14.97
C GLU A 228 -3.75 -13.99 15.16
N LEU A 229 -3.87 -13.46 16.39
CA LEU A 229 -3.57 -12.06 16.72
C LEU A 229 -2.20 -11.90 17.37
N SER A 230 -1.58 -12.99 17.83
CA SER A 230 -0.31 -12.98 18.57
C SER A 230 0.88 -12.41 17.80
N GLY A 231 0.85 -12.49 16.46
CA GLY A 231 1.91 -11.99 15.57
C GLY A 231 1.78 -10.51 15.19
N VAL A 232 0.75 -9.82 15.64
CA VAL A 232 0.50 -8.43 15.27
C VAL A 232 1.39 -7.50 16.10
N GLY A 233 2.36 -6.87 15.46
CA GLY A 233 3.37 -6.04 16.14
C GLY A 233 2.80 -4.80 16.83
N GLU A 234 3.43 -4.37 17.93
CA GLU A 234 3.08 -3.15 18.64
C GLU A 234 3.17 -1.92 17.72
N GLY A 235 2.20 -1.01 17.80
CA GLY A 235 2.12 0.17 16.93
C GLY A 235 1.55 -0.11 15.53
N SER A 236 1.16 -1.35 15.23
CA SER A 236 0.44 -1.70 14.00
C SER A 236 -0.86 -0.92 13.87
N SER A 237 -1.25 -0.61 12.63
CA SER A 237 -2.62 -0.19 12.35
C SER A 237 -3.57 -1.36 12.59
N LEU A 238 -4.64 -1.14 13.35
CA LEU A 238 -5.65 -2.15 13.69
C LEU A 238 -7.03 -1.67 13.28
N VAL A 239 -7.87 -2.59 12.78
CA VAL A 239 -9.30 -2.31 12.62
C VAL A 239 -10.06 -2.54 13.93
N GLY A 240 -9.55 -3.41 14.81
CA GLY A 240 -10.15 -3.72 16.10
C GLY A 240 -10.75 -5.13 16.18
N ILE A 241 -10.16 -6.09 15.46
CA ILE A 241 -10.55 -7.50 15.58
C ILE A 241 -10.23 -8.01 16.99
N LYS A 242 -11.08 -8.90 17.47
CA LYS A 242 -11.00 -9.53 18.78
C LYS A 242 -11.10 -11.04 18.65
N GLU A 243 -10.31 -11.74 19.45
CA GLU A 243 -10.43 -13.17 19.68
C GLU A 243 -11.82 -13.54 20.18
N ASP A 244 -12.19 -14.79 19.93
CA ASP A 244 -13.49 -15.37 20.23
C ASP A 244 -14.72 -14.73 19.55
N HIS A 245 -14.51 -13.74 18.68
CA HIS A 245 -15.57 -13.09 17.92
C HIS A 245 -15.60 -13.62 16.48
N THR A 246 -16.80 -13.65 15.88
CA THR A 246 -16.98 -14.12 14.50
C THR A 246 -17.02 -12.95 13.52
N TYR A 247 -16.20 -12.96 12.48
CA TYR A 247 -16.22 -11.93 11.42
C TYR A 247 -16.52 -12.56 10.07
N THR A 248 -17.19 -11.84 9.18
CA THR A 248 -17.26 -12.27 7.78
C THR A 248 -15.93 -11.95 7.09
N VAL A 249 -15.60 -12.71 6.04
CA VAL A 249 -14.45 -12.40 5.17
C VAL A 249 -14.58 -10.99 4.58
N HIS A 250 -15.80 -10.54 4.29
CA HIS A 250 -16.07 -9.17 3.87
C HIS A 250 -15.65 -8.13 4.92
N ASP A 251 -15.99 -8.34 6.20
CA ASP A 251 -15.56 -7.47 7.29
C ASP A 251 -14.03 -7.38 7.32
N LEU A 252 -13.34 -8.52 7.27
CA LEU A 252 -11.88 -8.56 7.30
C LEU A 252 -11.27 -7.74 6.15
N TRP A 253 -11.78 -7.88 4.91
CA TRP A 253 -11.32 -7.09 3.78
C TRP A 253 -11.61 -5.59 3.91
N LEU A 254 -12.76 -5.20 4.47
CA LEU A 254 -13.03 -3.81 4.83
C LEU A 254 -11.97 -3.30 5.83
N GLY A 255 -11.60 -4.10 6.82
CA GLY A 255 -10.53 -3.77 7.77
C GLY A 255 -9.16 -3.56 7.11
N VAL A 256 -8.80 -4.43 6.16
CA VAL A 256 -7.56 -4.34 5.38
C VAL A 256 -7.49 -3.04 4.58
N PHE A 257 -8.56 -2.68 3.86
CA PHE A 257 -8.53 -1.53 2.95
C PHE A 257 -8.79 -0.20 3.65
N LEU A 258 -9.78 -0.13 4.55
CA LEU A 258 -10.19 1.14 5.13
C LEU A 258 -9.29 1.55 6.29
N ARG A 259 -8.95 0.61 7.19
CA ARG A 259 -8.16 0.89 8.40
C ARG A 259 -6.72 0.41 8.31
N SER A 260 -6.33 -0.20 7.19
CA SER A 260 -5.01 -0.79 7.03
C SER A 260 -4.71 -1.84 8.10
N GLY A 261 -5.75 -2.51 8.62
CA GLY A 261 -5.69 -3.39 9.78
C GLY A 261 -4.75 -4.57 9.57
N ASN A 262 -3.65 -4.61 10.32
CA ASN A 262 -2.73 -5.75 10.33
C ASN A 262 -3.39 -6.96 11.00
N ASP A 263 -4.21 -6.74 12.02
CA ASP A 263 -5.08 -7.77 12.63
C ASP A 263 -5.92 -8.51 11.58
N ALA A 264 -6.53 -7.79 10.64
CA ALA A 264 -7.31 -8.41 9.57
C ALA A 264 -6.44 -9.20 8.59
N VAL A 265 -5.24 -8.70 8.27
CA VAL A 265 -4.27 -9.41 7.41
C VAL A 265 -3.81 -10.71 8.05
N HIS A 266 -3.52 -10.72 9.36
CA HIS A 266 -3.07 -11.92 10.06
C HIS A 266 -4.18 -12.99 10.09
N VAL A 267 -5.41 -12.62 10.44
CA VAL A 267 -6.55 -13.55 10.39
C VAL A 267 -6.75 -14.13 8.99
N LEU A 268 -6.77 -13.27 7.96
CA LEU A 268 -6.91 -13.73 6.57
C LEU A 268 -5.73 -14.62 6.11
N SER A 269 -4.52 -14.37 6.62
CA SER A 269 -3.34 -15.21 6.34
C SER A 269 -3.49 -16.59 6.97
N GLU A 270 -3.98 -16.67 8.21
CA GLU A 270 -4.25 -17.94 8.90
C GLU A 270 -5.37 -18.72 8.19
N MET A 271 -6.44 -18.05 7.75
CA MET A 271 -7.47 -18.66 6.90
C MET A 271 -6.94 -19.18 5.55
N TYR A 272 -5.89 -18.57 5.00
CA TYR A 272 -5.27 -18.97 3.73
C TYR A 272 -4.32 -20.18 3.88
N GLY A 273 -3.84 -20.47 5.10
CA GLY A 273 -2.86 -21.53 5.37
C GLY A 273 -1.66 -21.08 6.22
N GLY A 274 -1.78 -19.94 6.90
CA GLY A 274 -0.76 -19.38 7.79
C GLY A 274 0.12 -18.33 7.11
N VAL A 275 0.80 -17.52 7.94
CA VAL A 275 1.72 -16.47 7.47
C VAL A 275 2.82 -16.99 6.52
N PRO A 276 3.53 -18.12 6.79
CA PRO A 276 4.59 -18.59 5.90
C PRO A 276 4.07 -18.95 4.49
N GLN A 277 2.91 -19.62 4.41
CA GLN A 277 2.28 -19.97 3.14
C GLN A 277 1.83 -18.72 2.39
N THR A 278 1.26 -17.75 3.11
CA THR A 278 0.82 -16.47 2.54
C THR A 278 2.00 -15.69 1.96
N VAL A 279 3.10 -15.55 2.69
CA VAL A 279 4.32 -14.88 2.20
C VAL A 279 4.89 -15.58 0.97
N SER A 280 4.94 -16.92 0.97
CA SER A 280 5.38 -17.69 -0.19
C SER A 280 4.48 -17.46 -1.41
N ALA A 281 3.16 -17.48 -1.23
CA ALA A 281 2.20 -17.22 -2.30
C ALA A 281 2.31 -15.79 -2.82
N MET A 282 2.47 -14.80 -1.95
CA MET A 282 2.66 -13.40 -2.35
C MET A 282 3.96 -13.20 -3.13
N GLN A 283 5.07 -13.83 -2.70
CA GLN A 283 6.33 -13.74 -3.44
C GLN A 283 6.21 -14.38 -4.83
N LYS A 284 5.58 -15.55 -4.93
CA LYS A 284 5.28 -16.19 -6.22
C LYS A 284 4.38 -15.32 -7.10
N HIS A 285 3.38 -14.68 -6.50
CA HIS A 285 2.49 -13.78 -7.24
C HIS A 285 3.22 -12.52 -7.71
N ALA A 286 4.12 -11.95 -6.91
CA ALA A 286 4.99 -10.85 -7.35
C ALA A 286 5.87 -11.27 -8.53
N GLU A 287 6.44 -12.48 -8.51
CA GLU A 287 7.22 -13.02 -9.63
C GLU A 287 6.39 -13.23 -10.90
N GLU A 288 5.14 -13.66 -10.76
CA GLU A 288 4.17 -13.82 -11.85
C GLU A 288 3.83 -12.48 -12.50
N LEU A 289 3.62 -11.43 -11.68
CA LEU A 289 3.39 -10.06 -12.13
C LEU A 289 4.65 -9.36 -12.66
N GLN A 290 5.82 -10.01 -12.55
CA GLN A 290 7.13 -9.40 -12.83
C GLN A 290 7.45 -8.19 -11.94
N ALA A 291 6.92 -8.17 -10.72
CA ALA A 291 7.32 -7.23 -9.67
C ALA A 291 8.66 -7.69 -9.03
N LEU A 292 9.76 -7.56 -9.79
CA LEU A 292 11.06 -8.15 -9.48
C LEU A 292 11.94 -7.32 -8.52
N ASP A 293 11.50 -6.12 -8.16
CA ASP A 293 12.08 -5.31 -7.09
C ASP A 293 11.42 -5.56 -5.74
N THR A 294 10.41 -6.42 -5.70
CA THR A 294 9.63 -6.75 -4.51
C THR A 294 10.17 -8.00 -3.82
N ARG A 295 10.50 -7.83 -2.53
CA ARG A 295 10.76 -8.94 -1.60
C ARG A 295 9.77 -8.88 -0.47
N VAL A 296 8.95 -9.93 -0.35
CA VAL A 296 7.95 -10.09 0.69
C VAL A 296 8.57 -10.78 1.90
N VAL A 297 8.43 -10.17 3.08
CA VAL A 297 8.85 -10.71 4.37
C VAL A 297 7.64 -10.89 5.30
N SER A 298 6.68 -9.97 5.26
CA SER A 298 5.40 -10.05 5.94
C SER A 298 4.24 -9.73 4.99
N PRO A 299 3.03 -10.26 5.23
CA PRO A 299 1.89 -10.03 4.34
C PRO A 299 1.32 -8.59 4.45
N ASP A 300 1.57 -7.92 5.58
CA ASP A 300 1.01 -6.61 5.90
C ASP A 300 1.87 -5.42 5.43
N GLY A 301 3.11 -5.65 5.01
CA GLY A 301 4.03 -4.57 4.63
C GLY A 301 4.69 -3.84 5.81
N TYR A 302 4.59 -4.36 7.04
CA TYR A 302 5.25 -3.79 8.22
C TYR A 302 6.78 -3.75 8.08
N ASP A 303 7.44 -2.91 8.88
CA ASP A 303 8.90 -2.77 8.81
C ASP A 303 9.57 -4.09 9.19
N ALA A 304 10.26 -4.70 8.24
CA ALA A 304 11.01 -5.93 8.44
C ALA A 304 12.34 -5.87 7.66
N PRO A 305 13.44 -6.43 8.20
CA PRO A 305 14.73 -6.45 7.51
C PRO A 305 14.59 -7.02 6.10
N GLY A 306 14.84 -6.15 5.13
CA GLY A 306 14.84 -6.52 3.73
C GLY A 306 13.48 -6.49 3.01
N GLN A 307 12.38 -6.18 3.68
CA GLN A 307 11.10 -5.94 3.03
C GLN A 307 11.18 -4.70 2.14
N VAL A 308 11.04 -4.88 0.82
CA VAL A 308 11.17 -3.80 -0.17
C VAL A 308 10.22 -4.02 -1.35
N SER A 309 9.89 -2.94 -2.03
CA SER A 309 9.27 -2.90 -3.36
C SER A 309 9.76 -1.65 -4.09
N SER A 310 9.22 -1.35 -5.26
CA SER A 310 9.53 -0.13 -6.03
C SER A 310 8.23 0.56 -6.47
N ALA A 311 8.30 1.83 -6.89
CA ALA A 311 7.13 2.52 -7.41
C ALA A 311 6.59 1.81 -8.67
N TYR A 312 7.48 1.26 -9.50
CA TYR A 312 7.14 0.45 -10.66
C TYR A 312 6.36 -0.82 -10.25
N ASP A 313 6.91 -1.60 -9.33
CA ASP A 313 6.31 -2.86 -8.87
C ASP A 313 4.96 -2.67 -8.20
N LEU A 314 4.84 -1.69 -7.29
CA LEU A 314 3.57 -1.37 -6.63
C LEU A 314 2.50 -0.95 -7.65
N THR A 315 2.91 -0.34 -8.77
CA THR A 315 1.99 0.03 -9.85
C THR A 315 1.57 -1.17 -10.68
N LEU A 316 2.46 -2.14 -10.95
CA LEU A 316 2.09 -3.43 -11.55
C LEU A 316 1.07 -4.19 -10.68
N ILE A 317 1.35 -4.26 -9.38
CA ILE A 317 0.49 -4.90 -8.38
C ILE A 317 -0.90 -4.25 -8.37
N ALA A 318 -0.96 -2.92 -8.32
CA ALA A 318 -2.22 -2.19 -8.40
C ALA A 318 -2.97 -2.46 -9.71
N ARG A 319 -2.28 -2.43 -10.86
CA ARG A 319 -2.88 -2.70 -12.18
C ARG A 319 -3.50 -4.09 -12.25
N SER A 320 -2.86 -5.11 -11.66
CA SER A 320 -3.37 -6.48 -11.56
C SER A 320 -4.58 -6.58 -10.63
N GLY A 321 -4.45 -6.06 -9.40
CA GLY A 321 -5.54 -6.06 -8.41
C GLY A 321 -6.80 -5.42 -8.94
N LEU A 322 -6.66 -4.27 -9.61
CA LEU A 322 -7.76 -3.52 -10.19
C LEU A 322 -8.50 -4.27 -11.32
N GLN A 323 -8.01 -5.40 -11.82
CA GLN A 323 -8.80 -6.27 -12.73
C GLN A 323 -9.94 -6.99 -11.99
N LYS A 324 -9.81 -7.22 -10.68
CA LYS A 324 -10.78 -7.96 -9.85
C LYS A 324 -11.86 -7.02 -9.32
N LYS A 325 -13.14 -7.36 -9.50
CA LYS A 325 -14.27 -6.53 -9.04
C LYS A 325 -14.19 -6.24 -7.55
N ASP A 326 -13.97 -7.27 -6.75
CA ASP A 326 -14.02 -7.15 -5.29
C ASP A 326 -12.85 -6.30 -4.76
N PHE A 327 -11.67 -6.42 -5.37
CA PHE A 327 -10.55 -5.54 -5.08
C PHE A 327 -10.89 -4.06 -5.32
N ARG A 328 -11.51 -3.75 -6.48
CA ARG A 328 -11.96 -2.37 -6.79
C ARG A 328 -12.99 -1.87 -5.77
N GLU A 329 -13.91 -2.75 -5.38
CA GLU A 329 -14.96 -2.42 -4.41
C GLU A 329 -14.36 -2.02 -3.06
N TYR A 330 -13.47 -2.83 -2.48
CA TYR A 330 -12.82 -2.51 -1.22
C TYR A 330 -11.90 -1.27 -1.32
N ALA A 331 -11.11 -1.16 -2.39
CA ALA A 331 -10.19 -0.05 -2.59
C ALA A 331 -10.90 1.31 -2.71
N ALA A 332 -12.10 1.35 -3.30
CA ALA A 332 -12.88 2.57 -3.51
C ALA A 332 -13.86 2.88 -2.36
N THR A 333 -14.05 1.96 -1.41
CA THR A 333 -14.99 2.17 -0.30
C THR A 333 -14.47 3.27 0.64
N ALA A 334 -15.27 4.33 0.84
CA ALA A 334 -14.89 5.47 1.68
C ALA A 334 -15.13 5.25 3.17
N SER A 335 -16.24 4.59 3.53
CA SER A 335 -16.57 4.21 4.90
C SER A 335 -17.46 2.96 4.91
N ALA A 336 -17.47 2.26 6.05
CA ALA A 336 -18.33 1.10 6.29
C ALA A 336 -18.62 0.93 7.77
N ASP A 337 -19.72 0.25 8.10
CA ASP A 337 -19.98 -0.25 9.44
C ASP A 337 -19.15 -1.52 9.68
N PHE A 338 -18.35 -1.54 10.74
CA PHE A 338 -17.56 -2.68 11.15
C PHE A 338 -18.14 -3.30 12.43
N PRO A 339 -18.21 -4.65 12.53
CA PRO A 339 -18.81 -5.30 13.69
C PRO A 339 -17.99 -5.06 14.98
N GLY A 340 -18.66 -4.56 16.02
CA GLY A 340 -18.08 -4.26 17.32
C GLY A 340 -17.95 -5.50 18.21
N GLU A 341 -18.05 -5.33 19.53
CA GLU A 341 -17.96 -6.43 20.50
C GLU A 341 -19.20 -7.33 20.47
N GLU A 342 -18.99 -8.65 20.54
CA GLU A 342 -20.04 -9.66 20.60
C GLU A 342 -20.38 -9.96 22.07
N LYS A 343 -21.64 -9.71 22.45
CA LYS A 343 -22.13 -9.91 23.82
C LYS A 343 -23.23 -10.96 23.81
N LYS A 344 -23.07 -12.00 24.63
CA LYS A 344 -24.04 -13.11 24.73
C LYS A 344 -25.45 -12.58 24.99
N GLY A 345 -26.40 -13.00 24.15
CA GLY A 345 -27.81 -12.62 24.26
C GLY A 345 -28.14 -11.19 23.82
N LYS A 346 -27.21 -10.46 23.22
CA LYS A 346 -27.43 -9.12 22.67
C LYS A 346 -27.16 -9.11 21.16
N LYS A 347 -27.87 -8.24 20.44
CA LYS A 347 -27.53 -7.94 19.05
C LYS A 347 -26.15 -7.29 19.04
N ARG A 348 -25.27 -7.73 18.14
CA ARG A 348 -23.95 -7.14 17.97
C ARG A 348 -24.07 -5.72 17.42
N GLU A 349 -23.41 -4.78 18.09
CA GLU A 349 -23.32 -3.38 17.65
C GLU A 349 -22.24 -3.23 16.57
N SER A 350 -22.28 -2.13 15.82
CA SER A 350 -21.26 -1.76 14.84
C SER A 350 -20.67 -0.38 15.15
N PHE A 351 -19.49 -0.11 14.62
CA PHE A 351 -18.88 1.22 14.61
C PHE A 351 -18.40 1.56 13.20
N GLU A 352 -18.41 2.85 12.85
CA GLU A 352 -17.96 3.28 11.53
C GLU A 352 -16.44 3.20 11.42
N ILE A 353 -15.95 2.65 10.31
CA ILE A 353 -14.57 2.76 9.85
C ILE A 353 -14.51 3.59 8.58
N GLN A 354 -13.44 4.36 8.43
CA GLN A 354 -13.21 5.21 7.26
C GLN A 354 -11.89 4.87 6.59
N ASN A 355 -11.85 5.06 5.27
CA ASN A 355 -10.66 4.84 4.46
C ASN A 355 -9.56 5.85 4.79
N THR A 356 -8.38 5.34 5.11
CA THR A 356 -7.20 6.18 5.42
C THR A 356 -6.65 6.94 4.21
N ASN A 357 -7.07 6.59 3.00
CA ASN A 357 -6.74 7.34 1.79
C ASN A 357 -7.46 8.70 1.78
N ARG A 358 -6.71 9.77 2.05
CA ARG A 358 -7.25 11.13 2.12
C ARG A 358 -7.66 11.71 0.77
N LEU A 359 -7.21 11.15 -0.34
CA LEU A 359 -7.75 11.53 -1.64
C LEU A 359 -9.20 11.05 -1.82
N ILE A 360 -9.64 10.02 -1.09
CA ILE A 360 -11.05 9.58 -1.07
C ILE A 360 -11.84 10.35 0.00
N THR A 361 -11.34 10.36 1.23
CA THR A 361 -12.11 10.82 2.40
C THR A 361 -11.97 12.33 2.69
N GLY A 362 -10.93 12.96 2.14
CA GLY A 362 -10.54 14.32 2.50
C GLY A 362 -9.90 14.41 3.88
N ASP A 363 -9.20 15.51 4.14
CA ASP A 363 -8.70 15.93 5.45
C ASP A 363 -8.41 17.45 5.42
N ILE A 364 -8.01 18.03 6.55
CA ILE A 364 -7.57 19.42 6.58
C ILE A 364 -6.34 19.58 5.67
N GLY A 365 -6.48 20.39 4.61
CA GLY A 365 -5.42 20.65 3.64
C GLY A 365 -5.32 19.64 2.50
N VAL A 366 -6.25 18.67 2.41
CA VAL A 366 -6.40 17.75 1.28
C VAL A 366 -7.88 17.53 0.99
N ASP A 367 -8.36 18.11 -0.11
CA ASP A 367 -9.72 17.83 -0.58
C ASP A 367 -9.81 16.44 -1.24
N PRO A 368 -10.98 15.78 -1.21
CA PRO A 368 -11.22 14.60 -2.02
C PRO A 368 -10.92 14.87 -3.50
N TYR A 369 -10.12 13.98 -4.12
CA TYR A 369 -9.63 14.17 -5.48
C TYR A 369 -10.66 13.68 -6.50
N GLN A 370 -11.04 14.55 -7.43
CA GLN A 370 -12.03 14.21 -8.46
C GLN A 370 -11.58 13.05 -9.34
N GLY A 371 -12.38 11.98 -9.36
CA GLY A 371 -12.18 10.79 -10.18
C GLY A 371 -11.33 9.71 -9.51
N ILE A 372 -10.87 9.90 -8.26
CA ILE A 372 -10.13 8.88 -7.52
C ILE A 372 -11.02 7.64 -7.26
N ALA A 373 -10.42 6.46 -7.31
CA ALA A 373 -11.09 5.19 -7.03
C ALA A 373 -10.18 4.20 -6.28
N GLY A 374 -9.35 4.69 -5.35
CA GLY A 374 -8.38 3.87 -4.61
C GLY A 374 -6.95 4.43 -4.65
N VAL A 375 -5.90 3.61 -4.44
CA VAL A 375 -5.94 2.17 -4.10
C VAL A 375 -5.56 1.96 -2.66
N LYS A 376 -4.34 2.34 -2.27
CA LYS A 376 -3.86 2.12 -0.90
C LYS A 376 -2.77 3.11 -0.52
N ASN A 377 -2.84 3.60 0.72
CA ASN A 377 -1.77 4.35 1.39
C ASN A 377 -1.04 3.48 2.42
N GLY A 378 0.17 3.89 2.79
CA GLY A 378 0.96 3.27 3.84
C GLY A 378 1.88 4.28 4.55
N TYR A 379 2.23 3.95 5.79
CA TYR A 379 3.25 4.64 6.55
C TYR A 379 3.91 3.65 7.50
N THR A 380 5.24 3.71 7.60
CA THR A 380 6.03 3.14 8.69
C THR A 380 7.23 4.04 8.94
N THR A 381 7.93 3.81 10.06
CA THR A 381 9.12 4.58 10.41
C THR A 381 10.22 4.47 9.35
N HIS A 382 10.43 3.29 8.76
CA HIS A 382 11.47 3.11 7.74
C HIS A 382 11.00 3.46 6.32
N ALA A 383 9.72 3.29 6.00
CA ALA A 383 9.20 3.62 4.66
C ALA A 383 8.99 5.13 4.47
N GLY A 384 8.60 5.84 5.54
CA GLY A 384 7.90 7.11 5.38
C GLY A 384 6.51 6.90 4.78
N ASN A 385 5.93 7.96 4.22
CA ASN A 385 4.62 7.86 3.56
C ASN A 385 4.73 7.21 2.17
N THR A 386 3.85 6.27 1.86
CA THR A 386 3.71 5.64 0.55
C THR A 386 2.26 5.69 0.10
N PHE A 387 2.04 5.81 -1.22
CA PHE A 387 0.71 5.86 -1.79
C PHE A 387 0.69 5.29 -3.19
N THR A 388 -0.33 4.49 -3.49
CA THR A 388 -0.71 4.12 -4.85
C THR A 388 -2.18 4.46 -5.07
N GLY A 389 -2.46 5.21 -6.12
CA GLY A 389 -3.78 5.73 -6.49
C GLY A 389 -4.17 5.38 -7.91
N VAL A 390 -5.48 5.30 -8.16
CA VAL A 390 -6.06 5.23 -9.50
C VAL A 390 -7.12 6.31 -9.65
N ALA A 391 -7.12 7.01 -10.77
CA ALA A 391 -8.17 7.98 -11.08
C ALA A 391 -8.64 7.84 -12.53
N GLU A 392 -9.92 8.13 -12.76
CA GLU A 392 -10.52 8.21 -14.09
C GLU A 392 -11.05 9.62 -14.38
N ARG A 393 -10.71 10.18 -15.54
CA ARG A 393 -11.29 11.42 -16.07
C ARG A 393 -11.46 11.34 -17.57
N ASN A 394 -12.65 11.66 -18.06
CA ASN A 394 -12.98 11.67 -19.49
C ASN A 394 -12.61 10.35 -20.20
N GLY A 395 -12.86 9.22 -19.52
CA GLY A 395 -12.50 7.88 -19.97
C GLY A 395 -11.02 7.52 -19.75
N LYS A 396 -10.08 8.45 -19.61
CA LYS A 396 -8.67 8.10 -19.34
C LYS A 396 -8.53 7.60 -17.91
N VAL A 397 -7.77 6.53 -17.71
CA VAL A 397 -7.51 5.91 -16.40
C VAL A 397 -6.02 5.96 -16.12
N LEU A 398 -5.63 6.65 -15.06
CA LEU A 398 -4.23 6.80 -14.67
C LEU A 398 -3.97 6.18 -13.30
N LEU A 399 -2.82 5.51 -13.20
CA LEU A 399 -2.22 5.06 -11.97
C LEU A 399 -1.11 6.04 -11.55
N VAL A 400 -1.00 6.26 -10.24
CA VAL A 400 0.11 6.98 -9.64
C VAL A 400 0.64 6.19 -8.46
N THR A 401 1.96 6.10 -8.32
CA THR A 401 2.59 5.66 -7.07
C THR A 401 3.60 6.70 -6.62
N VAL A 402 3.62 7.03 -5.32
CA VAL A 402 4.58 7.94 -4.68
C VAL A 402 5.12 7.27 -3.43
N MET A 403 6.44 7.27 -3.27
CA MET A 403 7.14 6.67 -2.14
C MET A 403 8.06 7.68 -1.48
N ASN A 404 7.89 7.84 -0.17
CA ASN A 404 8.74 8.60 0.74
C ASN A 404 9.02 10.04 0.26
N PRO A 405 7.99 10.90 0.14
CA PRO A 405 8.20 12.32 -0.05
C PRO A 405 8.91 12.93 1.16
N SER A 406 9.91 13.77 0.91
CA SER A 406 10.71 14.42 1.96
C SER A 406 10.18 15.81 2.37
N ALA A 407 9.17 16.33 1.68
CA ALA A 407 8.51 17.58 2.06
C ALA A 407 7.91 17.48 3.47
N GLU A 408 8.17 18.49 4.30
CA GLU A 408 7.69 18.54 5.70
C GLU A 408 6.21 18.95 5.80
N GLU A 409 5.55 19.23 4.68
CA GLU A 409 4.13 19.60 4.70
C GLU A 409 3.22 18.41 5.07
N SER A 410 2.13 18.71 5.76
CA SER A 410 1.10 17.71 6.05
C SER A 410 0.56 17.12 4.75
N HIS A 411 0.45 15.79 4.72
CA HIS A 411 -0.13 15.06 3.59
C HIS A 411 0.64 15.19 2.26
N ALA A 412 1.95 15.49 2.29
CA ALA A 412 2.80 15.60 1.10
C ALA A 412 2.57 14.47 0.07
N VAL A 413 2.46 13.22 0.52
CA VAL A 413 2.24 12.05 -0.37
C VAL A 413 0.96 12.16 -1.19
N TYR A 414 -0.11 12.70 -0.61
CA TYR A 414 -1.41 12.85 -1.26
C TYR A 414 -1.38 14.04 -2.21
N LYS A 415 -0.78 15.16 -1.80
CA LYS A 415 -0.66 16.36 -2.64
C LYS A 415 0.23 16.10 -3.86
N GLU A 416 1.38 15.46 -3.67
CA GLU A 416 2.25 15.07 -4.79
C GLU A 416 1.56 14.09 -5.74
N ALA A 417 0.84 13.09 -5.20
CA ALA A 417 0.06 12.17 -6.03
C ALA A 417 -1.04 12.90 -6.83
N ALA A 418 -1.75 13.86 -6.21
CA ALA A 418 -2.75 14.68 -6.89
C ALA A 418 -2.13 15.55 -8.00
N HIS A 419 -1.01 16.21 -7.73
CA HIS A 419 -0.27 17.01 -8.73
C HIS A 419 0.22 16.16 -9.90
N LEU A 420 0.71 14.94 -9.62
CA LEU A 420 1.14 13.99 -10.64
C LEU A 420 -0.02 13.47 -11.49
N LEU A 421 -1.17 13.18 -10.88
CA LEU A 421 -2.39 12.80 -11.62
C LEU A 421 -2.90 13.97 -12.49
N ASP A 422 -2.97 15.18 -11.94
CA ASP A 422 -3.38 16.37 -12.69
C ASP A 422 -2.47 16.62 -13.90
N TRP A 423 -1.15 16.51 -13.68
CA TRP A 423 -0.18 16.55 -14.77
C TRP A 423 -0.44 15.43 -15.79
N GLY A 424 -0.62 14.19 -15.34
CA GLY A 424 -0.82 13.03 -16.22
C GLY A 424 -2.05 13.17 -17.11
N PHE A 425 -3.17 13.67 -16.57
CA PHE A 425 -4.37 13.94 -17.36
C PHE A 425 -4.15 15.07 -18.38
N ALA A 426 -3.46 16.15 -17.99
CA ALA A 426 -3.18 17.27 -18.88
C ALA A 426 -2.15 16.95 -19.98
N ALA A 427 -1.22 16.03 -19.68
CA ALA A 427 -0.15 15.56 -20.55
C ALA A 427 -0.57 14.40 -21.47
N SER A 428 -1.71 13.75 -21.19
CA SER A 428 -2.17 12.60 -21.98
C SER A 428 -2.28 12.93 -23.47
N GLY A 429 -1.69 12.09 -24.32
CA GLY A 429 -1.62 12.29 -25.77
C GLY A 429 -0.60 13.33 -26.24
N LYS A 430 0.17 13.94 -25.32
CA LYS A 430 1.19 14.97 -25.61
C LYS A 430 2.60 14.58 -25.14
N VAL A 431 2.74 13.43 -24.50
CA VAL A 431 4.02 12.88 -24.06
C VAL A 431 4.25 11.54 -24.74
N ALA A 432 5.50 11.26 -25.10
CA ALA A 432 5.88 9.92 -25.51
C ALA A 432 6.12 9.07 -24.24
N PRO A 433 5.68 7.79 -24.21
CA PRO A 433 5.96 6.92 -23.08
C PRO A 433 7.47 6.83 -22.81
N VAL A 434 7.85 6.83 -21.54
CA VAL A 434 9.24 6.59 -21.09
C VAL A 434 9.53 5.10 -20.87
N GLY A 435 8.47 4.29 -20.89
CA GLY A 435 8.49 2.85 -20.73
C GLY A 435 7.07 2.29 -20.69
N GLU A 436 6.93 1.05 -20.26
CA GLU A 436 5.67 0.32 -20.17
C GLU A 436 5.63 -0.51 -18.89
N LEU A 437 4.46 -0.59 -18.26
CA LEU A 437 4.12 -1.59 -17.27
C LEU A 437 3.95 -2.94 -17.97
N VAL A 438 4.98 -3.77 -17.90
CA VAL A 438 4.97 -5.12 -18.49
C VAL A 438 3.76 -5.96 -18.02
N PRO A 439 3.19 -6.80 -18.89
CA PRO A 439 2.11 -7.70 -18.48
C PRO A 439 2.63 -8.86 -17.60
N PRO A 440 1.75 -9.56 -16.88
CA PRO A 440 2.10 -10.79 -16.16
C PRO A 440 2.67 -11.87 -17.09
N LYS A 441 3.51 -12.76 -16.57
CA LYS A 441 4.17 -13.84 -17.34
C LYS A 441 3.19 -14.79 -18.01
N SER A 442 2.03 -15.03 -17.40
CA SER A 442 0.96 -15.88 -17.93
C SER A 442 0.23 -15.30 -19.14
N VAL A 443 0.38 -13.99 -19.41
CA VAL A 443 -0.17 -13.38 -20.61
C VAL A 443 0.78 -13.64 -21.76
N ASP A 444 0.37 -14.49 -22.70
CA ASP A 444 1.09 -14.72 -23.93
C ASP A 444 1.08 -13.44 -24.78
N THR A 445 2.19 -12.70 -24.75
CA THR A 445 2.33 -11.44 -25.49
C THR A 445 2.71 -11.67 -26.95
N GLY A 446 2.93 -12.91 -27.39
CA GLY A 446 3.34 -13.21 -28.76
C GLY A 446 4.71 -12.60 -29.15
N VAL A 447 5.43 -11.98 -28.21
CA VAL A 447 6.77 -11.43 -28.42
C VAL A 447 7.82 -12.47 -28.05
N GLY A 448 7.69 -13.64 -28.67
CA GLY A 448 8.67 -14.71 -28.65
C GLY A 448 8.81 -15.25 -30.07
N ALA A 449 9.93 -14.90 -30.72
CA ALA A 449 10.34 -15.38 -32.05
C ALA A 449 9.53 -14.86 -33.27
N ALA A 450 9.75 -13.60 -33.64
CA ALA A 450 9.61 -13.15 -35.03
C ALA A 450 10.97 -12.80 -35.64
N THR A 451 11.86 -13.80 -35.71
CA THR A 451 12.95 -13.84 -36.69
C THR A 451 12.85 -15.14 -37.45
N GLY A 452 12.33 -15.04 -38.68
CA GLY A 452 12.54 -16.03 -39.75
C GLY A 452 11.54 -17.20 -39.79
N GLY A 453 10.57 -17.12 -40.71
CA GLY A 453 9.81 -18.31 -41.12
C GLY A 453 8.53 -17.96 -41.86
N LYS A 454 8.57 -18.07 -43.19
CA LYS A 454 7.40 -17.92 -44.08
C LYS A 454 6.26 -18.87 -43.68
N GLY A 455 5.08 -18.29 -43.51
CA GLY A 455 3.79 -18.74 -44.06
C GLY A 455 3.20 -20.08 -43.61
N ALA A 456 2.05 -20.01 -42.94
CA ALA A 456 0.83 -20.74 -43.31
C ALA A 456 -0.34 -20.26 -42.42
N ALA A 457 -1.48 -19.97 -43.04
CA ALA A 457 -2.73 -19.61 -42.37
C ALA A 457 -3.36 -20.84 -41.67
N PRO A 458 -4.08 -20.68 -40.54
CA PRO A 458 -4.87 -21.77 -39.99
C PRO A 458 -6.29 -21.75 -40.55
N ALA A 459 -6.69 -22.86 -41.16
CA ALA A 459 -8.08 -23.18 -41.49
C ALA A 459 -8.71 -24.03 -40.35
N ALA A 460 -10.02 -23.87 -40.20
CA ALA A 460 -10.87 -24.45 -39.17
C ALA A 460 -11.18 -25.95 -39.33
N GLY A 461 -11.61 -26.58 -38.22
CA GLY A 461 -12.28 -27.90 -38.15
C GLY A 461 -11.88 -28.64 -36.87
N ALA A 462 -12.67 -28.65 -35.78
CA ALA A 462 -13.88 -29.44 -35.51
C ALA A 462 -13.61 -30.91 -35.10
N ASP A 463 -13.77 -31.15 -33.79
CA ASP A 463 -14.51 -32.23 -33.10
C ASP A 463 -14.05 -33.71 -33.08
N GLN A 464 -14.39 -34.35 -31.94
CA GLN A 464 -14.33 -35.76 -31.51
C GLN A 464 -12.95 -36.29 -31.07
N GLY A 465 -12.76 -36.98 -29.94
CA GLY A 465 -13.66 -37.66 -29.01
C GLY A 465 -13.06 -39.04 -28.66
N SER A 466 -13.09 -39.46 -27.38
CA SER A 466 -12.65 -40.77 -26.84
C SER A 466 -11.14 -41.05 -26.86
N GLY A 467 -10.44 -41.42 -25.79
CA GLY A 467 -10.77 -42.38 -24.73
C GLY A 467 -9.88 -43.62 -24.92
N GLY A 468 -8.97 -43.91 -23.96
CA GLY A 468 -8.21 -45.16 -23.93
C GLY A 468 -6.79 -45.07 -23.36
N GLN A 469 -6.60 -45.61 -22.16
CA GLN A 469 -5.31 -45.97 -21.55
C GLN A 469 -4.64 -47.11 -22.32
N ALA A 470 -3.30 -47.13 -22.39
CA ALA A 470 -2.48 -48.31 -22.04
C ALA A 470 -0.98 -48.00 -22.11
N GLU A 471 -0.26 -48.53 -21.12
CA GLU A 471 1.19 -48.48 -20.90
C GLU A 471 2.04 -49.26 -21.92
N ALA A 472 3.28 -48.77 -22.03
CA ALA A 472 4.56 -49.48 -22.14
C ALA A 472 4.78 -50.54 -23.24
N SER A 473 5.84 -50.34 -24.04
CA SER A 473 7.09 -51.13 -23.92
C SER A 473 8.13 -50.77 -24.99
N HIS A 474 9.35 -50.48 -24.52
CA HIS A 474 10.69 -50.77 -25.06
C HIS A 474 10.94 -50.89 -26.58
N ALA A 475 11.85 -50.06 -27.09
CA ALA A 475 13.18 -50.50 -27.57
C ALA A 475 14.00 -49.33 -28.13
N SER A 476 15.22 -49.14 -27.61
CA SER A 476 16.31 -48.49 -28.33
C SER A 476 17.00 -49.51 -29.26
N PRO A 477 17.73 -49.05 -30.29
CA PRO A 477 19.18 -49.18 -30.18
C PRO A 477 19.96 -47.91 -30.55
N ALA A 478 21.23 -47.95 -30.19
CA ALA A 478 22.17 -46.86 -30.04
C ALA A 478 22.95 -46.45 -31.32
N SER A 479 23.50 -45.23 -31.26
CA SER A 479 24.81 -44.74 -31.77
C SER A 479 24.66 -43.24 -32.08
N ASP A 480 25.59 -42.32 -31.87
CA ASP A 480 26.86 -42.23 -31.14
C ASP A 480 27.19 -40.70 -31.16
N GLY A 481 27.79 -40.12 -30.12
CA GLY A 481 27.99 -38.66 -30.08
C GLY A 481 28.53 -38.03 -28.78
N SER A 482 29.68 -38.52 -28.34
CA SER A 482 30.72 -37.86 -27.50
C SER A 482 30.81 -36.31 -27.68
N SER A 483 31.13 -35.43 -26.71
CA SER A 483 31.52 -35.52 -25.31
C SER A 483 31.48 -34.09 -24.69
N GLY A 484 30.66 -33.86 -23.66
CA GLY A 484 30.66 -32.60 -22.87
C GLY A 484 31.38 -32.71 -21.52
N VAL A 485 31.88 -33.90 -21.18
CA VAL A 485 32.42 -34.21 -19.84
C VAL A 485 33.83 -33.64 -19.62
N GLY A 486 34.60 -33.44 -20.69
CA GLY A 486 35.95 -32.86 -20.60
C GLY A 486 35.99 -31.41 -20.14
N ILE A 487 34.98 -30.61 -20.50
CA ILE A 487 34.90 -29.19 -20.16
C ILE A 487 34.50 -29.01 -18.68
N ALA A 488 33.58 -29.85 -18.19
CA ALA A 488 33.15 -29.81 -16.80
C ALA A 488 34.28 -30.17 -15.82
N LEU A 489 35.12 -31.16 -16.16
CA LEU A 489 36.26 -31.55 -15.33
C LEU A 489 37.42 -30.53 -15.35
N ALA A 490 37.61 -29.81 -16.47
CA ALA A 490 38.62 -28.75 -16.55
C ALA A 490 38.27 -27.53 -15.68
N ILE A 491 36.98 -27.16 -15.60
CA ILE A 491 36.52 -26.05 -14.78
C ILE A 491 36.67 -26.36 -13.28
N ILE A 492 36.33 -27.58 -12.87
CA ILE A 492 36.46 -28.01 -11.46
C ILE A 492 37.95 -28.10 -11.06
N GLY A 493 38.80 -28.63 -11.94
CA GLY A 493 40.25 -28.68 -11.72
C GLY A 493 40.87 -27.28 -11.59
N GLY A 494 40.48 -26.35 -12.46
CA GLY A 494 40.94 -24.95 -12.40
C GLY A 494 40.55 -24.23 -11.12
N LEU A 495 39.32 -24.45 -10.63
CA LEU A 495 38.83 -23.83 -9.39
C LEU A 495 39.59 -24.33 -8.15
N LEU A 496 39.91 -25.62 -8.10
CA LEU A 496 40.66 -26.23 -7.00
C LEU A 496 42.12 -25.75 -6.95
N VAL A 497 42.78 -25.59 -8.09
CA VAL A 497 44.14 -25.04 -8.16
C VAL A 497 44.15 -23.56 -7.74
N PHE A 498 43.14 -22.79 -8.13
CA PHE A 498 43.03 -21.37 -7.76
C PHE A 498 42.79 -21.18 -6.25
N LEU A 499 41.92 -22.01 -5.66
CA LEU A 499 41.69 -22.02 -4.21
C LEU A 499 42.93 -22.46 -3.43
N ALA A 500 43.64 -23.49 -3.90
CA ALA A 500 44.89 -23.93 -3.30
C ALA A 500 45.99 -22.84 -3.38
N GLY A 501 46.09 -22.12 -4.50
CA GLY A 501 46.98 -20.98 -4.66
C GLY A 501 46.65 -19.81 -3.73
N GLY A 502 45.36 -19.52 -3.55
CA GLY A 502 44.88 -18.51 -2.60
C GLY A 502 45.21 -18.85 -1.15
N VAL A 503 44.96 -20.09 -0.73
CA VAL A 503 45.31 -20.58 0.61
C VAL A 503 46.83 -20.58 0.83
N PHE A 504 47.61 -20.97 -0.17
CA PHE A 504 49.08 -20.93 -0.10
C PHE A 504 49.63 -19.50 0.04
N LEU A 505 49.06 -18.53 -0.67
CA LEU A 505 49.45 -17.12 -0.58
C LEU A 505 49.09 -16.50 0.76
N VAL A 506 47.93 -16.85 1.33
CA VAL A 506 47.51 -16.40 2.68
C VAL A 506 48.44 -16.99 3.74
N ASN A 507 48.73 -18.30 3.66
CA ASN A 507 49.58 -18.98 4.64
C ASN A 507 51.06 -18.58 4.55
N ARG A 508 51.52 -18.15 3.36
CA ARG A 508 52.88 -17.59 3.17
C ARG A 508 53.01 -16.18 3.76
N ARG A 509 51.93 -15.40 3.77
CA ARG A 509 51.96 -14.01 4.23
C ARG A 509 51.80 -13.93 5.75
N TRP A 510 51.11 -14.89 6.37
CA TRP A 510 50.78 -14.92 7.80
C TRP A 510 50.95 -16.34 8.37
N PRO A 511 52.18 -16.77 8.75
CA PRO A 511 52.39 -18.10 9.30
C PRO A 511 51.75 -18.23 10.69
N LEU A 512 50.73 -19.09 10.81
CA LEU A 512 50.09 -19.40 12.08
C LEU A 512 51.05 -20.19 12.98
N THR A 513 51.48 -19.56 14.07
CA THR A 513 52.22 -20.20 15.15
C THR A 513 51.30 -21.04 16.02
N GLY A 514 51.38 -22.37 15.81
CA GLY A 514 51.43 -23.40 16.85
C GLY A 514 50.31 -23.53 17.87
N ARG A 515 49.52 -24.61 17.75
CA ARG A 515 49.21 -25.47 18.91
C ARG A 515 49.09 -26.93 18.49
N ALA A 516 50.16 -27.68 18.77
CA ALA A 516 50.18 -29.14 18.84
C ALA A 516 49.17 -29.60 19.92
N ARG A 517 48.19 -30.44 19.58
CA ARG A 517 48.23 -31.91 19.47
C ARG A 517 48.50 -32.61 20.80
N ARG A 518 47.48 -33.31 21.31
CA ARG A 518 47.48 -34.72 21.76
C ARG A 518 46.04 -35.08 22.21
N THR A 519 45.27 -35.79 21.39
CA THR A 519 45.14 -37.26 21.23
C THR A 519 44.20 -37.94 22.24
N ALA A 520 43.18 -38.59 21.66
CA ALA A 520 42.50 -39.83 22.08
C ALA A 520 41.57 -39.74 23.32
N SER A 521 40.46 -40.46 23.43
CA SER A 521 39.98 -41.68 22.78
C SER A 521 38.44 -41.76 22.88
N ALA A 522 37.86 -42.66 22.09
CA ALA A 522 36.44 -42.93 21.89
C ALA A 522 35.68 -43.58 23.08
N ALA A 523 34.34 -43.58 22.93
CA ALA A 523 33.35 -44.60 23.31
C ALA A 523 32.33 -44.24 24.42
N ASP A 524 31.06 -44.11 24.00
CA ASP A 524 29.84 -44.40 24.80
C ASP A 524 29.68 -45.93 24.99
N PRO A 525 28.68 -46.51 25.73
CA PRO A 525 27.58 -45.97 26.57
C PRO A 525 27.48 -46.66 27.96
N VAL A 526 26.45 -46.38 28.78
CA VAL A 526 25.67 -47.33 29.65
C VAL A 526 24.82 -46.56 30.70
N GLU A 527 23.56 -46.96 30.85
CA GLU A 527 22.52 -46.57 31.82
C GLU A 527 22.20 -47.82 32.72
N PRO A 528 21.30 -47.84 33.73
CA PRO A 528 20.97 -47.00 34.91
C PRO A 528 21.15 -47.75 36.28
N ALA A 529 21.03 -47.05 37.42
CA ALA A 529 20.39 -47.53 38.68
C ALA A 529 20.30 -46.44 39.79
N ASP A 530 19.09 -46.24 40.32
CA ASP A 530 18.65 -45.45 41.51
C ASP A 530 19.00 -46.16 42.85
N PRO A 531 18.60 -45.71 44.09
CA PRO A 531 18.00 -44.45 44.58
C PRO A 531 18.63 -43.91 45.91
N ALA A 532 18.24 -42.71 46.41
CA ALA A 532 17.96 -42.45 47.86
C ALA A 532 17.65 -40.97 48.21
N ALA A 533 16.65 -40.85 49.09
CA ALA A 533 16.08 -39.77 49.90
C ALA A 533 16.86 -38.48 50.28
N PRO A 534 16.14 -37.41 50.69
CA PRO A 534 16.66 -36.08 51.06
C PRO A 534 16.85 -35.88 52.58
N ALA A 535 17.74 -34.98 53.00
CA ALA A 535 17.64 -34.14 54.22
C ALA A 535 18.93 -33.32 54.45
N ALA A 536 18.81 -32.01 54.61
CA ALA A 536 19.41 -31.17 55.69
C ALA A 536 19.38 -29.67 55.36
N PRO A 537 18.91 -28.83 56.30
CA PRO A 537 19.37 -27.45 56.48
C PRO A 537 20.01 -27.24 57.87
N ALA A 538 20.95 -26.29 57.98
CA ALA A 538 21.48 -25.66 59.20
C ALA A 538 22.45 -24.53 58.74
N GLU A 539 22.69 -23.38 59.38
CA GLU A 539 22.24 -22.73 60.62
C GLU A 539 22.88 -21.32 60.70
N GLN A 540 22.50 -20.56 61.76
CA GLN A 540 23.09 -19.34 62.38
C GLN A 540 22.40 -17.99 62.02
N SER A 541 21.55 -17.32 62.83
CA SER A 541 21.51 -16.90 64.27
C SER A 541 22.48 -15.72 64.56
N GLU A 542 22.19 -14.54 65.13
CA GLU A 542 21.09 -13.91 65.93
C GLU A 542 21.30 -12.34 65.92
N PRO A 543 20.79 -11.48 66.86
CA PRO A 543 19.40 -11.00 67.06
C PRO A 543 19.28 -9.46 67.27
N VAL A 544 18.05 -8.92 67.29
CA VAL A 544 17.64 -7.75 68.12
C VAL A 544 16.17 -7.93 68.54
N ASP A 545 15.92 -7.65 69.82
CA ASP A 545 14.70 -7.84 70.61
C ASP A 545 13.81 -6.58 70.67
N GLN A 546 12.52 -6.78 70.99
CA GLN A 546 11.65 -5.99 71.90
C GLN A 546 10.21 -5.70 71.45
N SER A 547 9.29 -6.27 72.26
CA SER A 547 8.00 -5.76 72.81
C SER A 547 6.81 -5.52 71.87
N GLU A 548 5.74 -6.33 71.98
CA GLU A 548 4.49 -6.10 72.79
C GLU A 548 3.54 -5.07 72.13
N SER A 549 2.24 -5.26 71.90
CA SER A 549 1.19 -5.92 72.71
C SER A 549 -0.03 -6.32 71.83
N ALA A 550 -0.87 -7.19 72.41
CA ALA A 550 -2.07 -7.84 71.88
C ALA A 550 -3.29 -6.94 71.61
N GLU A 551 -4.26 -7.42 70.81
CA GLU A 551 -5.60 -7.79 71.31
C GLU A 551 -6.39 -8.64 70.29
N GLN A 552 -7.09 -9.65 70.81
CA GLN A 552 -7.91 -10.66 70.15
C GLN A 552 -9.34 -10.16 69.89
N SER A 553 -10.02 -10.71 68.88
CA SER A 553 -11.39 -11.21 69.06
C SER A 553 -11.74 -12.26 68.00
N GLU A 554 -12.34 -13.33 68.50
CA GLU A 554 -12.63 -14.63 67.91
C GLU A 554 -14.12 -14.76 67.45
N PRO A 555 -14.56 -15.93 66.93
CA PRO A 555 -15.72 -16.11 66.04
C PRO A 555 -16.92 -16.88 66.65
N ALA A 556 -17.96 -17.14 65.84
CA ALA A 556 -18.93 -18.25 65.91
C ALA A 556 -19.79 -18.23 64.61
N ALA A 557 -20.11 -19.27 63.82
CA ALA A 557 -20.44 -20.70 63.95
C ALA A 557 -21.94 -21.01 63.69
N SER A 558 -22.20 -22.16 63.03
CA SER A 558 -23.47 -22.91 62.79
C SER A 558 -24.10 -22.75 61.37
N ALA A 559 -23.99 -23.70 60.40
CA ALA A 559 -24.50 -25.09 60.26
C ALA A 559 -26.01 -25.16 59.86
N ALA A 560 -26.58 -26.01 58.98
CA ALA A 560 -26.19 -27.30 58.38
C ALA A 560 -27.09 -27.75 57.17
N SER A 561 -26.60 -28.76 56.41
CA SER A 561 -27.30 -29.92 55.74
C SER A 561 -28.12 -29.69 54.44
N ALA A 562 -28.13 -30.52 53.38
CA ALA A 562 -27.75 -31.93 53.13
C ALA A 562 -27.49 -32.22 51.62
N ALA A 563 -26.83 -33.34 51.29
CA ALA A 563 -26.57 -33.91 49.95
C ALA A 563 -27.01 -35.40 49.89
N PRO A 564 -26.68 -36.23 48.88
CA PRO A 564 -27.06 -36.25 47.45
C PRO A 564 -27.66 -37.62 47.01
N GLY A 565 -28.07 -37.78 45.73
CA GLY A 565 -28.44 -39.09 45.18
C GLY A 565 -28.53 -39.18 43.65
N ALA A 566 -27.69 -40.03 43.06
CA ALA A 566 -27.76 -40.66 41.72
C ALA A 566 -27.11 -42.06 41.88
N PRO A 567 -27.15 -43.01 40.91
CA PRO A 567 -27.67 -43.00 39.53
C PRO A 567 -28.48 -44.26 39.12
N ALA A 568 -29.04 -44.32 37.90
CA ALA A 568 -29.18 -45.55 37.09
C ALA A 568 -29.77 -45.30 35.68
N SER A 569 -29.09 -45.82 34.66
CA SER A 569 -29.58 -46.32 33.35
C SER A 569 -29.27 -47.83 33.30
N PRO A 570 -29.74 -48.68 32.36
CA PRO A 570 -30.38 -48.43 31.05
C PRO A 570 -31.59 -49.33 30.71
N SER A 571 -32.29 -49.07 29.59
CA SER A 571 -32.94 -50.11 28.76
C SER A 571 -33.59 -49.56 27.47
N THR A 572 -33.24 -50.19 26.34
CA THR A 572 -33.99 -50.35 25.07
C THR A 572 -34.30 -51.88 24.96
N PRO A 573 -35.21 -52.44 24.13
CA PRO A 573 -35.79 -51.91 22.89
C PRO A 573 -37.30 -52.24 22.64
N GLY A 574 -37.88 -51.71 21.55
CA GLY A 574 -39.20 -52.12 21.05
C GLY A 574 -39.59 -51.46 19.72
N ALA A 575 -39.74 -52.28 18.68
CA ALA A 575 -40.13 -51.96 17.31
C ALA A 575 -41.66 -52.00 17.11
N ALA A 576 -42.17 -51.33 16.05
CA ALA A 576 -43.37 -51.64 15.23
C ALA A 576 -43.90 -50.36 14.50
N THR A 577 -43.67 -50.20 13.18
CA THR A 577 -44.59 -50.43 12.03
C THR A 577 -45.74 -49.41 11.84
N ASP A 578 -45.76 -48.69 10.70
CA ASP A 578 -46.71 -48.86 9.57
C ASP A 578 -46.35 -47.91 8.39
N LYS A 579 -46.00 -48.41 7.20
CA LYS A 579 -46.76 -48.41 5.91
C LYS A 579 -47.42 -47.06 5.56
N SER A 580 -47.16 -46.45 4.40
CA SER A 580 -47.30 -46.99 3.03
C SER A 580 -46.40 -46.30 2.02
#